data_AF-A0A357TGL8-F1
#
_entry.id   AF-A0A357TGL8-F1
#
_cell.length_a   1.000
_cell.length_b   1.000
_cell.length_c   1.000
_cell.angle_alpha   90.00
_cell.angle_beta   90.00
_cell.angle_gamma   90.00
#
_symmetry.space_group_name_H-M   'P 1'
#
loop_
_entity.id
_entity.type
_entity.pdbx_description
1 polymer ?
#
loop_
_entity_poly.entity_id
_entity_poly.type
_entity_poly.pdbx_seq_one_letter_code
_entity_poly.pdbx_strand_id
1 'polypeptide(L)' 'KSPHELFVYFHQGQLHGVRSGKWKMLFSRDDNSLGRPSGLFDLENDIGEKKNVLHLNRAVAKRLAK' A
#
# COMPACT_ATOMS: atom_id res chain seq x y z
N LYS A 1 1.74 -16.29 -13.49
CA LYS A 1 0.87 -15.24 -12.90
C LYS A 1 0.18 -15.85 -11.70
N SER A 2 0.29 -15.24 -10.52
CA SER A 2 -0.49 -15.67 -9.35
C SER A 2 -1.98 -15.41 -9.62
N PRO A 3 -2.91 -16.30 -9.22
CA PRO A 3 -4.34 -16.06 -9.31
C PRO A 3 -4.82 -15.00 -8.31
N HIS A 4 -3.96 -14.59 -7.36
CA HIS A 4 -4.33 -13.62 -6.33
C HIS A 4 -4.27 -12.18 -6.87
N GLU A 5 -5.43 -11.54 -6.94
CA GLU A 5 -5.60 -10.14 -7.36
C GLU A 5 -5.21 -9.14 -6.24
N LEU A 6 -5.16 -9.61 -5.00
CA LEU A 6 -4.89 -8.83 -3.80
C LEU A 6 -4.02 -9.60 -2.83
N PHE A 7 -3.01 -8.93 -2.29
CA PHE A 7 -2.20 -9.41 -1.17
C PHE A 7 -2.33 -8.44 -0.01
N VAL A 8 -2.64 -8.95 1.16
CA VAL A 8 -2.76 -8.16 2.39
C VAL A 8 -1.63 -8.56 3.33
N TYR A 9 -0.89 -7.57 3.80
CA TYR A 9 0.24 -7.74 4.70
C TYR A 9 -0.18 -7.34 6.09
N PHE A 10 -0.07 -8.29 7.03
CA PHE A 10 -0.28 -8.06 8.45
C PHE A 10 1.01 -8.28 9.21
N HIS A 11 1.17 -7.57 10.32
CA HIS A 11 2.21 -7.85 11.29
C HIS A 11 1.72 -7.45 12.68
N GLN A 12 1.92 -8.35 13.65
CA GLN A 12 1.38 -8.25 15.01
C GLN A 12 -0.14 -7.97 15.06
N GLY A 13 -0.91 -8.58 14.15
CA GLY A 13 -2.36 -8.40 14.07
C GLY A 13 -2.81 -7.06 13.48
N GLN A 14 -1.89 -6.21 13.03
CA GLN A 14 -2.20 -4.91 12.44
C GLN A 14 -1.97 -4.91 10.92
N LEU A 15 -2.84 -4.21 10.19
CA LEU A 15 -2.72 -4.02 8.75
C LEU A 15 -1.50 -3.15 8.44
N HIS A 16 -0.55 -3.72 7.70
CA HIS A 16 0.68 -3.05 7.30
C HIS A 16 0.62 -2.54 5.87
N GLY A 17 -0.04 -3.27 4.98
CA GLY A 17 -0.11 -2.89 3.59
C GLY A 17 -1.02 -3.76 2.76
N VAL A 18 -1.35 -3.24 1.59
CA VAL A 18 -2.15 -3.92 0.57
C VAL A 18 -1.44 -3.79 -0.76
N ARG A 19 -1.30 -4.88 -1.49
CA ARG A 19 -0.77 -4.90 -2.86
C ARG A 19 -1.83 -5.43 -3.82
N SER A 20 -2.06 -4.70 -4.90
CA SER A 20 -2.88 -5.17 -6.03
C SER A 20 -2.17 -4.84 -7.34
N GLY A 21 -1.83 -5.88 -8.09
CA GLY A 21 -1.01 -5.77 -9.29
C GLY A 21 0.34 -5.11 -9.00
N LYS A 22 0.62 -4.01 -9.71
CA LYS A 22 1.84 -3.21 -9.56
C LYS A 22 1.81 -2.26 -8.36
N TRP A 23 0.65 -1.97 -7.80
CA TRP A 23 0.54 -1.00 -6.73
C TRP A 23 0.66 -1.66 -5.36
N LYS A 24 1.46 -1.06 -4.48
CA LYS A 24 1.51 -1.40 -3.07
C LYS A 24 1.30 -0.16 -2.22
N MET A 25 0.32 -0.25 -1.32
CA MET A 25 0.03 0.76 -0.32
C MET A 25 0.52 0.28 1.04
N LEU A 26 1.14 1.18 1.79
CA LEU A 26 1.49 0.97 3.19
C LEU A 26 0.60 1.84 4.08
N PHE A 27 0.31 1.35 5.27
CA PHE A 27 -0.44 2.07 6.30
C PHE A 27 0.50 2.49 7.42
N SER A 28 0.19 3.62 8.04
CA SER A 28 0.89 4.08 9.23
C SER A 28 0.55 3.21 10.43
N ARG A 29 1.54 3.06 11.30
CA ARG A 29 1.50 2.24 12.52
C ARG A 29 1.59 3.09 13.78
N ASP A 30 1.77 4.40 13.63
CA ASP A 30 1.79 5.32 14.77
C ASP A 30 0.37 5.46 15.30
N ASP A 31 0.20 5.42 16.63
CA ASP A 31 -1.13 5.43 17.27
C ASP A 31 -2.00 6.62 16.80
N ASN A 32 -1.40 7.78 16.56
CA ASN A 32 -2.09 8.99 16.10
C ASN A 32 -2.53 8.95 14.63
N SER A 33 -2.03 7.99 13.85
CA SER A 33 -2.32 7.86 12.42
C SER A 33 -2.57 6.42 11.97
N LEU A 34 -2.87 5.53 12.92
CA LEU A 34 -3.03 4.10 12.68
C LEU A 34 -4.06 3.87 11.57
N GLY A 35 -3.68 3.05 10.59
CA GLY A 35 -4.55 2.72 9.46
C GLY A 35 -4.71 3.83 8.41
N ARG A 36 -4.03 4.98 8.56
CA ARG A 36 -3.95 5.97 7.48
C ARG A 36 -2.90 5.55 6.45
N PRO A 37 -3.14 5.77 5.14
CA PRO A 37 -2.12 5.51 4.13
C PRO A 37 -0.86 6.34 4.42
N SER A 38 0.29 5.67 4.55
CA SER A 38 1.61 6.29 4.74
C SER A 38 2.40 6.35 3.44
N GLY A 39 2.14 5.43 2.51
CA GLY A 39 2.80 5.43 1.20
C GLY A 39 2.07 4.64 0.13
N LEU A 40 2.35 4.99 -1.12
CA LEU A 40 1.90 4.27 -2.31
C LEU A 40 3.07 4.16 -3.29
N PHE A 41 3.34 2.95 -3.77
CA PHE A 41 4.51 2.62 -4.59
C PHE A 41 4.08 1.84 -5.84
N ASP A 42 4.75 2.12 -6.97
CA ASP A 42 4.63 1.36 -8.21
C ASP A 42 5.76 0.33 -8.28
N LEU A 43 5.47 -0.89 -7.83
CA LEU A 43 6.46 -1.97 -7.75
C LEU A 43 6.96 -2.47 -9.10
N GLU A 44 6.33 -2.09 -10.21
CA GLU A 44 6.82 -2.43 -11.55
C GLU A 44 8.04 -1.56 -11.92
N ASN A 45 8.00 -0.28 -11.54
CA ASN A 45 9.06 0.70 -11.83
C ASN A 45 9.97 0.99 -10.63
N ASP A 46 9.53 0.63 -9.43
CA ASP A 46 10.17 0.93 -8.15
C ASP A 46 9.93 -0.21 -7.15
N ILE A 47 10.48 -1.39 -7.47
CA ILE A 47 10.40 -2.57 -6.60
C ILE A 47 11.02 -2.36 -5.22
N GLY A 48 11.94 -1.40 -5.09
CA GLY A 48 12.60 -1.03 -3.84
C GLY A 48 11.83 -0.02 -3.00
N GLU A 49 10.61 0.37 -3.41
CA GLU A 49 9.73 1.30 -2.67
C GLU A 49 10.41 2.63 -2.31
N LYS A 50 11.25 3.15 -3.22
CA LYS A 50 12.05 4.37 -2.99
C LYS A 50 11.25 5.66 -3.22
N LYS A 51 10.26 5.63 -4.10
CA LYS A 51 9.48 6.80 -4.52
C LYS A 51 8.03 6.68 -4.05
N ASN A 52 7.71 7.42 -2.98
CA ASN A 52 6.34 7.54 -2.52
C ASN A 52 5.53 8.44 -3.46
N VAL A 53 4.50 7.88 -4.10
CA VAL A 53 3.61 8.61 -5.04
C VAL A 53 2.19 8.78 -4.50
N LEU A 54 1.99 8.62 -3.19
CA LEU A 54 0.68 8.70 -2.53
C LEU A 54 -0.05 10.02 -2.82
N HIS A 55 0.66 11.15 -2.73
CA HIS A 55 0.07 12.48 -2.97
C HIS A 55 -0.27 12.71 -4.45
N LEU A 56 0.47 12.09 -5.36
CA LEU A 56 0.29 12.21 -6.80
C LEU A 56 -0.83 11.30 -7.32
N ASN A 57 -1.10 10.18 -6.64
CA ASN A 57 -2.03 9.14 -7.09
C ASN A 57 -3.14 8.86 -6.08
N ARG A 58 -3.80 9.92 -5.59
CA ARG A 58 -4.90 9.81 -4.61
C ARG A 58 -6.06 8.90 -5.05
N ALA A 59 -6.33 8.81 -6.36
CA ALA A 59 -7.38 7.93 -6.89
C ALA A 59 -7.04 6.44 -6.70
N VAL A 60 -5.79 6.07 -6.99
CA VAL A 60 -5.28 4.70 -6.76
C VAL A 60 -5.32 4.40 -5.26
N ALA A 61 -4.95 5.38 -4.43
CA ALA A 61 -4.97 5.22 -3.00
C ALA A 61 -6.38 4.91 -2.46
N LYS A 62 -7.39 5.65 -2.92
CA LYS A 62 -8.79 5.39 -2.56
C LYS A 62 -9.27 4.00 -2.99
N ARG A 63 -8.82 3.49 -4.13
CA ARG A 63 -9.19 2.15 -4.61
C ARG A 63 -8.63 1.05 -3.72
N LEU A 64 -7.40 1.21 -3.23
CA LEU A 64 -6.73 0.22 -2.38
C LEU A 64 -7.18 0.26 -0.90
N ALA A 65 -7.84 1.34 -0.49
CA ALA A 65 -8.37 1.52 0.86
C ALA A 65 -9.83 1.04 1.02
N LYS A 66 -10.44 0.50 -0.04
CA LYS A 66 -11.80 -0.07 -0.05
C LYS A 66 -11.73 -1.56 0.23
#